data_AF-A0A4R8EB29-F1
#
_entry.id   AF-A0A4R8EB29-F1
#
_cell.length_a   1.000
_cell.length_b   1.000
_cell.length_c   1.000
_cell.angle_alpha   90.00
_cell.angle_beta   90.00
_cell.angle_gamma   90.00
#
_symmetry.space_group_name_H-M   'P 1'
#
loop_
_entity.id
_entity.type
_entity.pdbx_description
1 polymer ?
#
loop_
_entity_poly.entity_id
_entity_poly.type
_entity_poly.pdbx_seq_one_letter_code
_entity_poly.pdbx_strand_id
1 'polypeptide(L)'
;MALYREAAHTRQVPRLFAHRRLVGGGDLQIMEWLEPVDADEAAEFHRALAAREPAVAELAEVVWRVHERGRRELHWFAPKLDDNPDNIMRNADGGLVAADLFGADGPRLYAAVVDDPNLVATTIPEPERRFMTEIPLTNTGPWPPDVREAMRKALTTADTTNQP
;
A
#
# COMPACT_ATOMS: atom_id res chain seq x y z
N MET A 1 -3.62 -2.86 6.83
CA MET A 1 -4.37 -2.90 8.12
C MET A 1 -3.68 -3.68 9.24
N ALA A 2 -3.02 -4.79 8.94
CA ALA A 2 -2.31 -5.59 9.94
C ALA A 2 -1.23 -4.80 10.70
N LEU A 3 -0.36 -4.07 10.00
CA LEU A 3 0.81 -3.42 10.60
C LEU A 3 0.48 -2.50 11.78
N TYR A 4 -0.38 -1.49 11.60
CA TYR A 4 -0.65 -0.53 12.69
C TYR A 4 -1.29 -1.15 13.91
N ARG A 5 -2.08 -2.20 13.74
CA ARG A 5 -2.68 -2.92 14.88
C ARG A 5 -1.66 -3.85 15.53
N GLU A 6 -0.89 -4.60 14.74
CA GLU A 6 0.08 -5.57 15.23
C GLU A 6 1.30 -4.89 15.89
N ALA A 7 1.75 -3.75 15.36
CA ALA A 7 2.92 -3.01 15.86
C ALA A 7 2.56 -1.85 16.81
N ALA A 8 1.28 -1.61 17.15
CA ALA A 8 0.88 -0.49 18.01
C ALA A 8 1.66 -0.42 19.34
N HIS A 9 2.02 -1.59 19.89
CA HIS A 9 2.74 -1.70 21.16
C HIS A 9 4.17 -1.12 21.09
N THR A 10 4.80 -1.08 19.92
CA THR A 10 6.15 -0.54 19.75
C THR A 10 6.15 0.99 19.79
N ARG A 11 5.00 1.63 19.54
CA ARG A 11 4.86 3.08 19.34
C ARG A 11 5.70 3.63 18.17
N GLN A 12 6.12 2.75 17.26
CA GLN A 12 6.92 3.10 16.06
C GLN A 12 6.08 3.02 14.77
N VAL A 13 4.76 3.06 14.92
CA VAL A 13 3.78 3.19 13.84
C VAL A 13 2.73 4.21 14.26
N PRO A 14 2.07 4.90 13.31
CA PRO A 14 1.02 5.85 13.65
C PRO A 14 -0.11 5.17 14.42
N ARG A 15 -0.59 5.84 15.48
CA ARG A 15 -1.78 5.43 16.20
C ARG A 15 -3.00 5.53 15.28
N LEU A 16 -3.63 4.40 15.02
CA LEU A 16 -4.86 4.29 14.24
C LEU A 16 -6.08 4.49 15.14
N PHE A 17 -6.85 5.57 14.91
CA PHE A 17 -8.08 5.86 15.65
C PHE A 17 -9.32 5.19 15.03
N ALA A 18 -9.39 5.17 13.70
CA ALA A 18 -10.51 4.58 12.99
C ALA A 18 -10.07 4.00 11.64
N HIS A 19 -10.76 2.96 11.22
CA HIS A 19 -10.60 2.35 9.91
C HIS A 19 -11.96 1.93 9.37
N ARG A 20 -12.22 2.24 8.10
CA ARG A 20 -13.44 1.84 7.40
C ARG A 20 -13.13 1.46 5.96
N ARG A 21 -13.65 0.31 5.53
CA ARG A 21 -13.66 -0.07 4.11
C ARG A 21 -14.64 0.80 3.34
N LEU A 22 -14.22 1.28 2.18
CA LEU A 22 -15.01 2.08 1.26
C LEU A 22 -15.50 1.23 0.09
N VAL A 23 -16.50 1.74 -0.62
CA VAL A 23 -16.94 1.17 -1.90
C VAL A 23 -15.78 1.28 -2.90
N GLY A 24 -15.62 0.25 -3.75
CA GLY A 24 -14.54 0.22 -4.73
C GLY A 24 -13.18 -0.20 -4.17
N GLY A 25 -13.18 -0.87 -3.02
CA GLY A 25 -11.99 -1.52 -2.43
C GLY A 25 -11.04 -0.62 -1.66
N GLY A 26 -11.28 0.70 -1.62
CA GLY A 26 -10.47 1.64 -0.85
C GLY A 26 -10.65 1.52 0.66
N ASP A 27 -9.73 2.13 1.40
CA ASP A 27 -9.77 2.22 2.86
C ASP A 27 -9.68 3.68 3.32
N LEU A 28 -10.53 4.06 4.29
CA LEU A 28 -10.40 5.30 5.04
C LEU A 28 -9.74 5.00 6.39
N GLN A 29 -8.67 5.72 6.70
CA GLN A 29 -7.97 5.64 7.98
C GLN A 29 -7.92 7.02 8.63
N ILE A 30 -8.23 7.07 9.93
CA ILE A 30 -8.03 8.24 10.76
C ILE A 30 -6.90 7.89 11.70
N MET A 31 -5.79 8.63 11.60
CA MET A 31 -4.57 8.39 12.36
C MET A 31 -4.17 9.65 13.11
N GLU A 32 -3.20 9.52 14.02
CA GLU A 32 -2.59 10.68 14.66
C GLU A 32 -1.94 11.62 13.65
N TRP A 33 -1.83 12.89 14.05
CA TRP A 33 -1.13 13.90 13.28
C TRP A 33 0.39 13.69 13.42
N LEU A 34 1.10 13.78 12.29
CA LEU A 34 2.53 13.53 12.21
C LEU A 34 3.22 14.73 11.59
N GLU A 35 4.46 14.97 12.00
CA GLU A 35 5.31 16.01 11.46
C GLU A 35 6.45 15.41 10.62
N PRO A 36 6.84 16.04 9.51
CA PRO A 36 8.02 15.62 8.75
C PRO A 36 9.29 15.62 9.60
N VAL A 37 10.24 14.76 9.24
CA VAL A 37 11.59 14.72 9.84
C VAL A 37 12.65 14.99 8.80
N ASP A 38 13.87 15.24 9.25
CA ASP A 38 15.00 15.42 8.35
C ASP A 38 15.33 14.10 7.63
N ALA A 39 15.74 14.20 6.36
CA ALA A 39 16.00 13.04 5.52
C ALA A 39 17.07 12.09 6.10
N ASP A 40 18.07 12.63 6.80
CA ASP A 40 19.13 11.83 7.43
C ASP A 40 18.59 10.95 8.57
N GLU A 41 17.64 11.48 9.35
CA GLU A 41 16.98 10.77 10.45
C GLU A 41 16.05 9.68 9.90
N ALA A 42 15.28 9.98 8.86
CA ALA A 42 14.48 8.98 8.15
C ALA A 42 15.34 7.86 7.56
N ALA A 43 16.48 8.21 6.95
CA ALA A 43 17.42 7.25 6.39
C ALA A 43 18.07 6.38 7.48
N GLU A 44 18.37 6.95 8.64
CA GLU A 44 18.87 6.19 9.80
C GLU A 44 17.83 5.19 10.30
N PHE A 45 16.56 5.60 10.42
CA PHE A 45 15.49 4.70 10.82
C PHE A 45 15.33 3.53 9.84
N HIS A 46 15.34 3.80 8.53
CA HIS A 46 15.30 2.76 7.50
C HIS A 46 16.49 1.79 7.59
N ARG A 47 17.70 2.30 7.82
CA ARG A 47 18.89 1.46 8.04
C ARG A 47 18.74 0.58 9.27
N ALA A 48 18.31 1.15 10.39
CA ALA A 48 18.08 0.41 11.63
C ALA A 48 17.03 -0.69 11.44
N LEU A 49 15.94 -0.38 10.73
CA LEU A 49 14.87 -1.33 10.43
C LEU A 49 15.38 -2.50 9.56
N ALA A 50 16.14 -2.19 8.51
CA ALA A 50 16.74 -3.19 7.63
C ALA A 50 17.76 -4.07 8.36
N ALA A 51 18.56 -3.48 9.25
CA ALA A 51 19.55 -4.19 10.08
C ALA A 51 18.93 -4.89 11.31
N ARG A 52 17.64 -4.70 11.56
CA ARG A 52 16.91 -5.19 12.75
C ARG A 52 17.61 -4.80 14.05
N GLU A 53 18.03 -3.54 14.14
CA GLU A 53 18.72 -3.04 15.32
C GLU A 53 17.85 -3.15 16.59
N PRO A 54 18.45 -3.28 17.79
CA PRO A 54 17.70 -3.47 19.03
C PRO A 54 16.60 -2.44 19.27
N ALA A 55 16.80 -1.19 18.84
CA ALA A 55 15.82 -0.11 19.01
C ALA A 55 14.53 -0.29 18.19
N VAL A 56 14.56 -1.10 17.12
CA VAL A 56 13.44 -1.31 16.19
C VAL A 56 13.14 -2.80 15.95
N ALA A 57 13.76 -3.70 16.72
CA ALA A 57 13.69 -5.14 16.49
C ALA A 57 12.24 -5.67 16.49
N GLU A 58 11.41 -5.24 17.44
CA GLU A 58 10.00 -5.66 17.52
C GLU A 58 9.19 -5.15 16.32
N LEU A 59 9.42 -3.90 15.87
CA LEU A 59 8.81 -3.38 14.66
C LEU A 59 9.25 -4.18 13.43
N ALA A 60 10.54 -4.44 13.29
CA ALA A 60 11.11 -5.17 12.16
C ALA A 60 10.50 -6.58 12.04
N GLU A 61 10.32 -7.29 13.15
CA GLU A 61 9.65 -8.60 13.14
C GLU A 61 8.20 -8.52 12.63
N VAL A 62 7.43 -7.51 13.07
CA VAL A 62 6.06 -7.32 12.58
C VAL A 62 6.06 -6.96 11.09
N VAL A 63 6.89 -6.00 10.68
CA VAL A 63 6.93 -5.54 9.29
C VAL A 63 7.31 -6.68 8.34
N TRP A 64 8.29 -7.51 8.69
CA TRP A 64 8.77 -8.59 7.81
C TRP A 64 7.75 -9.71 7.73
N ARG A 65 7.10 -10.06 8.85
CA ARG A 65 6.00 -11.02 8.85
C ARG A 65 4.83 -10.55 7.98
N VAL A 66 4.46 -9.27 8.07
CA VAL A 66 3.39 -8.70 7.25
C VAL A 66 3.80 -8.66 5.77
N HIS A 67 5.05 -8.30 5.47
CA HIS A 67 5.60 -8.27 4.11
C HIS A 67 5.60 -9.64 3.45
N GLU A 68 6.14 -10.65 4.13
CA GLU A 68 6.17 -12.03 3.62
C GLU A 68 4.78 -12.61 3.38
N ARG A 69 3.84 -12.33 4.29
CA ARG A 69 2.43 -12.67 4.10
C ARG A 69 1.87 -12.01 2.84
N GLY A 70 2.07 -10.70 2.69
CA GLY A 70 1.63 -9.93 1.52
C GLY A 70 2.20 -10.49 0.21
N ARG A 71 3.49 -10.77 0.17
CA ARG A 71 4.17 -11.38 -0.99
C ARG A 71 3.60 -12.74 -1.40
N ARG A 72 3.14 -13.53 -0.43
CA ARG A 72 2.55 -14.85 -0.69
C ARG A 72 1.10 -14.78 -1.14
N GLU A 73 0.34 -13.81 -0.61
CA GLU A 73 -1.13 -13.79 -0.73
C GLU A 73 -1.63 -12.82 -1.81
N LEU A 74 -0.84 -11.81 -2.20
CA LEU A 74 -1.27 -10.75 -3.12
C LEU A 74 -0.43 -10.74 -4.41
N HIS A 75 -1.09 -10.83 -5.56
CA HIS A 75 -0.47 -10.98 -6.89
C HIS A 75 0.43 -9.81 -7.30
N TRP A 76 0.10 -8.59 -6.86
CA TRP A 76 0.82 -7.36 -7.20
C TRP A 76 1.38 -6.67 -5.95
N PHE A 77 1.81 -7.44 -4.95
CA PHE A 77 2.51 -6.88 -3.79
C PHE A 77 3.95 -6.49 -4.16
N ALA A 78 4.42 -5.34 -3.70
CA ALA A 78 5.78 -4.90 -4.01
C ALA A 78 6.84 -5.87 -3.43
N PRO A 79 7.89 -6.19 -4.20
CA PRO A 79 8.88 -7.17 -3.79
C PRO A 79 9.80 -6.67 -2.67
N LYS A 80 9.98 -5.35 -2.56
CA LYS A 80 10.75 -4.67 -1.51
C LYS A 80 9.84 -3.79 -0.66
N LEU A 81 10.31 -3.43 0.53
CA LEU A 81 9.69 -2.37 1.33
C LEU A 81 9.87 -1.03 0.65
N ASP A 82 8.95 -0.11 0.92
CA ASP A 82 9.10 1.28 0.52
C ASP A 82 10.18 1.96 1.38
N ASP A 83 11.22 2.45 0.72
CA ASP A 83 12.37 3.13 1.30
C ASP A 83 12.28 4.66 1.17
N ASN A 84 11.12 5.18 0.79
CA ASN A 84 10.87 6.62 0.76
C ASN A 84 11.07 7.23 2.18
N PRO A 85 11.99 8.20 2.35
CA PRO A 85 12.21 8.84 3.63
C PRO A 85 10.98 9.59 4.15
N ASP A 86 10.09 10.08 3.27
CA ASP A 86 8.87 10.79 3.66
C ASP A 86 7.85 9.88 4.39
N ASN A 87 8.08 8.56 4.35
CA ASN A 87 7.26 7.60 5.09
C ASN A 87 7.70 7.43 6.54
N ILE A 88 8.82 8.05 6.95
CA ILE A 88 9.24 8.13 8.34
C ILE A 88 8.89 9.53 8.85
N MET A 89 8.15 9.59 9.94
CA MET A 89 7.60 10.84 10.46
C MET A 89 7.74 10.90 11.98
N ARG A 90 7.52 12.06 12.58
CA ARG A 90 7.51 12.26 14.03
C ARG A 90 6.10 12.34 14.57
N ASN A 91 5.83 11.62 15.66
CA ASN A 91 4.58 11.76 16.41
C ASN A 91 4.64 12.91 17.44
N ALA A 92 3.51 13.23 18.05
CA ALA A 92 3.41 14.32 19.04
C ALA A 92 4.25 14.08 20.32
N ASP A 93 4.63 12.83 20.61
CA ASP A 93 5.50 12.48 21.74
C ASP A 93 7.00 12.61 21.37
N GLY A 94 7.31 13.00 20.14
CA GLY A 94 8.68 13.17 19.63
C GLY A 94 9.31 11.89 19.05
N GLY A 95 8.60 10.76 19.08
CA GLY A 95 9.09 9.48 18.57
C GLY A 95 8.96 9.35 17.05
N LEU A 96 9.89 8.62 16.43
CA LEU A 96 9.83 8.27 15.02
C LEU A 96 8.86 7.12 14.77
N VAL A 97 8.05 7.26 13.72
CA VAL A 97 7.09 6.25 13.28
C VAL A 97 7.22 5.97 11.80
N ALA A 98 7.03 4.70 11.41
CA ALA A 98 6.93 4.30 10.01
C ALA A 98 5.46 4.31 9.55
N ALA A 99 5.14 5.24 8.65
CA ALA A 99 3.79 5.55 8.20
C ALA A 99 3.41 4.91 6.85
N ASP A 100 4.37 4.44 6.05
CA ASP A 100 4.07 3.62 4.87
C ASP A 100 5.30 2.79 4.46
N LEU A 101 5.20 1.47 4.51
CA LEU A 101 6.32 0.57 4.22
C LEU A 101 6.00 -0.45 3.13
N PHE A 102 4.75 -0.49 2.66
CA PHE A 102 4.29 -1.53 1.74
C PHE A 102 3.66 -0.91 0.50
N GLY A 103 4.26 -1.18 -0.64
CA GLY A 103 3.71 -0.79 -1.93
C GLY A 103 2.94 -1.92 -2.62
N ALA A 104 2.11 -1.53 -3.58
CA ALA A 104 1.73 -2.41 -4.68
C ALA A 104 2.70 -2.22 -5.86
N ASP A 105 2.92 -3.26 -6.65
CA ASP A 105 3.54 -3.17 -7.97
C ASP A 105 2.50 -2.64 -8.97
N GLY A 106 2.22 -1.33 -8.85
CA GLY A 106 1.25 -0.61 -9.65
C GLY A 106 1.49 -0.73 -11.16
N PRO A 107 2.73 -0.52 -11.67
CA PRO A 107 3.03 -0.70 -13.09
C PRO A 107 2.65 -2.08 -13.61
N ARG A 108 3.00 -3.16 -12.89
CA ARG A 108 2.63 -4.52 -13.30
C ARG A 108 1.13 -4.76 -13.21
N LEU A 109 0.45 -4.19 -12.21
CA LEU A 109 -1.00 -4.27 -12.10
C LEU A 109 -1.70 -3.60 -13.29
N TYR A 110 -1.35 -2.36 -13.61
CA TYR A 110 -1.98 -1.65 -14.74
C TYR A 110 -1.59 -2.22 -16.10
N ALA A 111 -0.37 -2.76 -16.25
CA ALA A 111 -0.03 -3.55 -17.43
C ALA A 111 -0.96 -4.77 -17.57
N ALA A 112 -1.21 -5.51 -16.49
CA ALA A 112 -2.15 -6.63 -16.51
C ALA A 112 -3.58 -6.21 -16.86
N VAL A 113 -4.04 -5.02 -16.47
CA VAL A 113 -5.36 -4.50 -16.89
C VAL A 113 -5.47 -4.41 -18.42
N VAL A 114 -4.38 -4.08 -19.11
CA VAL A 114 -4.33 -3.96 -20.56
C VAL A 114 -4.07 -5.31 -21.23
N ASP A 115 -3.09 -6.06 -20.72
CA ASP A 115 -2.56 -7.26 -21.37
C ASP A 115 -3.35 -8.53 -21.02
N ASP A 116 -3.86 -8.64 -19.78
CA ASP A 116 -4.63 -9.78 -19.27
C ASP A 116 -5.72 -9.32 -18.27
N PRO A 117 -6.79 -8.67 -18.74
CA PRO A 117 -7.87 -8.18 -17.88
C PRO A 117 -8.62 -9.31 -17.14
N ASN A 118 -8.55 -10.55 -17.63
CA ASN A 118 -9.19 -11.70 -16.96
C ASN A 118 -8.45 -12.06 -15.67
N LEU A 119 -7.12 -12.04 -15.68
CA LEU A 119 -6.34 -12.22 -14.45
C LEU A 119 -6.74 -11.18 -13.39
N VAL A 120 -6.91 -9.92 -13.79
CA VAL A 120 -7.33 -8.85 -12.87
C VAL A 120 -8.75 -9.08 -12.35
N ALA A 121 -9.70 -9.35 -13.25
CA ALA A 121 -11.11 -9.52 -12.89
C ALA A 121 -11.36 -10.74 -11.97
N THR A 122 -10.61 -11.83 -12.19
CA THR A 122 -10.70 -13.04 -11.36
C THR A 122 -9.98 -12.90 -10.02
N THR A 123 -8.93 -12.07 -9.95
CA THR A 123 -8.15 -11.88 -8.72
C THR A 123 -8.76 -10.85 -7.78
N ILE A 124 -9.29 -9.74 -8.31
CA ILE A 124 -9.88 -8.65 -7.52
C ILE A 124 -11.35 -8.52 -7.92
N PRO A 125 -12.33 -8.80 -7.05
CA PRO A 125 -13.75 -8.73 -7.38
C PRO A 125 -14.21 -7.33 -7.82
N GLU A 126 -15.27 -7.24 -8.63
CA GLU A 126 -15.74 -5.96 -9.22
C GLU A 126 -16.00 -4.89 -8.17
N PRO A 127 -16.71 -5.19 -7.06
CA PRO A 127 -16.97 -4.20 -6.03
C PRO A 127 -15.71 -3.65 -5.34
N GLU A 128 -14.58 -4.37 -5.44
CA GLU A 128 -13.27 -4.00 -4.87
C GLU A 128 -12.34 -3.32 -5.88
N ARG A 129 -12.62 -3.35 -7.18
CA ARG A 129 -11.82 -2.67 -8.22
C ARG A 129 -12.59 -1.63 -9.03
N ARG A 130 -13.84 -1.34 -8.64
CA ARG A 130 -14.77 -0.45 -9.36
C ARG A 130 -14.16 0.87 -9.82
N PHE A 131 -13.30 1.48 -9.00
CA PHE A 131 -12.68 2.79 -9.28
C PHE A 131 -11.21 2.69 -9.70
N MET A 132 -10.66 1.49 -9.92
CA MET A 132 -9.24 1.27 -10.24
C MET A 132 -8.76 2.14 -11.42
N THR A 133 -9.56 2.25 -12.49
CA THR A 133 -9.18 3.03 -13.68
C THR A 133 -9.25 4.56 -13.47
N GLU A 134 -9.73 5.02 -12.32
CA GLU A 134 -9.82 6.44 -11.96
C GLU A 134 -8.65 6.90 -11.08
N ILE A 135 -7.90 5.94 -10.53
CA ILE A 135 -6.79 6.18 -9.61
C ILE A 135 -5.50 5.96 -10.41
N PRO A 136 -4.82 7.03 -10.88
CA PRO A 136 -3.55 6.88 -11.57
C PRO A 136 -2.44 6.44 -10.62
N LEU A 137 -1.32 6.01 -11.20
CA LEU A 137 -0.09 5.87 -10.43
C LEU A 137 0.32 7.25 -9.89
N THR A 138 0.78 7.28 -8.64
CA THR A 138 1.11 8.52 -7.91
C THR A 138 2.08 9.43 -8.69
N ASN A 139 2.93 8.86 -9.54
CA ASN A 139 3.96 9.57 -10.30
C ASN A 139 3.62 9.83 -11.78
N THR A 140 2.46 9.39 -12.29
CA THR A 140 2.13 9.53 -13.73
C THR A 140 1.19 10.69 -14.05
N GLY A 141 0.57 11.32 -13.04
CA GLY A 141 -0.56 12.21 -13.27
C GLY A 141 -1.78 11.44 -13.80
N PRO A 142 -2.89 12.14 -14.14
CA PRO A 142 -4.12 11.49 -14.58
C PRO A 142 -3.93 10.69 -15.86
N TRP A 143 -4.63 9.57 -15.98
CA TRP A 143 -4.68 8.80 -17.22
C TRP A 143 -5.19 9.65 -18.38
N PRO A 144 -4.62 9.52 -19.58
CA PRO A 144 -5.27 9.99 -20.79
C PRO A 144 -6.71 9.43 -20.89
N PRO A 145 -7.73 10.23 -21.25
CA PRO A 145 -9.12 9.79 -21.22
C PRO A 145 -9.40 8.52 -22.04
N ASP A 146 -8.74 8.38 -23.19
CA ASP A 146 -8.81 7.22 -24.08
C ASP A 146 -8.19 5.96 -23.45
N VAL A 147 -7.05 6.10 -22.78
CA VAL A 147 -6.41 5.00 -22.02
C VAL A 147 -7.31 4.53 -20.88
N ARG A 148 -7.90 5.47 -20.12
CA ARG A 148 -8.86 5.15 -19.06
C ARG A 148 -10.09 4.41 -19.59
N GLU A 149 -10.64 4.87 -20.72
CA GLU A 149 -11.78 4.23 -21.38
C GLU A 149 -11.46 2.80 -21.82
N ALA A 150 -10.29 2.60 -22.44
CA ALA A 150 -9.83 1.30 -22.89
C ALA A 150 -9.70 0.30 -21.73
N MET A 151 -9.05 0.69 -20.63
CA MET A 151 -8.92 -0.15 -19.44
C MET A 151 -10.28 -0.56 -18.85
N ARG A 152 -11.21 0.39 -18.75
CA ARG A 152 -12.55 0.12 -18.19
C ARG A 152 -13.35 -0.83 -19.07
N LYS A 153 -13.29 -0.67 -20.40
CA LYS A 153 -13.95 -1.57 -21.34
C LYS A 153 -13.36 -2.99 -21.28
N ALA A 154 -12.04 -3.11 -21.15
CA ALA A 154 -11.37 -4.39 -21.03
C ALA A 154 -11.84 -5.16 -19.78
N LEU A 155 -11.87 -4.50 -18.62
CA LEU A 155 -12.34 -5.10 -17.37
C LEU A 155 -13.83 -5.47 -17.41
N THR A 156 -14.69 -4.60 -17.96
CA THR A 156 -16.13 -4.90 -18.09
C THR A 156 -16.38 -6.12 -18.98
N THR A 157 -15.58 -6.28 -20.03
CA THR A 157 -15.65 -7.44 -20.92
C THR A 157 -15.22 -8.71 -20.18
N ALA A 158 -14.12 -8.63 -19.42
CA ALA A 158 -13.65 -9.74 -18.59
C ALA A 158 -14.70 -10.14 -17.54
N ASP A 159 -15.36 -9.19 -16.89
CA ASP A 159 -16.44 -9.48 -15.94
C ASP A 159 -17.60 -10.24 -16.56
N THR A 160 -18.07 -9.76 -17.72
CA THR A 160 -19.19 -10.40 -18.42
C THR A 160 -18.83 -11.82 -18.86
N THR A 161 -17.56 -12.06 -19.22
CA THR A 161 -17.07 -13.37 -19.65
C THR A 161 -16.91 -14.35 -18.48
N ASN A 162 -16.63 -13.84 -17.27
CA ASN A 162 -16.42 -14.63 -16.07
C ASN A 162 -17.68 -14.74 -15.18
N GLN A 163 -18.82 -14.22 -15.62
CA GLN A 163 -20.11 -14.49 -14.97
C GLN A 163 -20.54 -15.94 -15.28
N PRO A 164 -20.98 -16.72 -14.27
CA PRO A 164 -21.42 -18.09 -14.44
C PRO A 164 -22.70 -18.23 -15.29
#